data_AF-A0A7C7VXV2-F1
#
_entry.id   AF-A0A7C7VXV2-F1
#
_cell.length_a   1.000
_cell.length_b   1.000
_cell.length_c   1.000
_cell.angle_alpha   90.00
_cell.angle_beta   90.00
_cell.angle_gamma   90.00
#
_symmetry.space_group_name_H-M   'P 1'
#
loop_
_entity.id
_entity.type
_entity.pdbx_description
1 polymer ?
#
loop_
_entity_poly.entity_id
_entity_poly.type
_entity_poly.pdbx_seq_one_letter_code
_entity_poly.pdbx_strand_id
1 'polypeptide(L)' 'MALTRQEVDHIAELAKLALTEVEKERFREQLSAVLEYAA' A
#
# COMPACT_ATOMS: atom_id res chain seq x y z
N MET A 1 -5.48 -3.24 -10.40
CA MET A 1 -4.05 -3.70 -10.41
C MET A 1 -3.62 -3.88 -8.97
N ALA A 2 -2.92 -4.95 -8.62
CA ALA A 2 -2.47 -5.16 -7.24
C ALA A 2 -1.12 -4.48 -7.01
N LEU A 3 -1.03 -3.65 -5.96
CA LEU A 3 0.24 -3.09 -5.49
C LEU A 3 1.18 -4.20 -5.02
N THR A 4 2.46 -4.08 -5.32
CA THR A 4 3.51 -4.94 -4.78
C THR A 4 3.92 -4.50 -3.37
N ARG A 5 4.53 -5.39 -2.59
CA ARG A 5 5.08 -5.03 -1.27
C ARG A 5 6.10 -3.90 -1.35
N GLN A 6 6.92 -3.90 -2.39
CA GLN A 6 7.91 -2.84 -2.63
C GLN A 6 7.25 -1.48 -2.87
N GLU A 7 6.15 -1.42 -3.61
CA GLU A 7 5.41 -0.17 -3.81
C GLU A 7 4.78 0.33 -2.50
N VAL A 8 4.24 -0.57 -1.68
CA VAL A 8 3.69 -0.20 -0.37
C VAL A 8 4.79 0.32 0.56
N ASP A 9 5.98 -0.28 0.55
CA ASP A 9 7.14 0.22 1.29
C ASP A 9 7.56 1.61 0.83
N HIS A 10 7.61 1.84 -0.49
CA HIS A 10 7.98 3.15 -1.05
C HIS A 10 6.95 4.22 -0.70
N ILE A 11 5.65 3.89 -0.75
CA ILE A 11 4.57 4.80 -0.34
C ILE A 11 4.68 5.11 1.17
N ALA A 12 4.96 4.11 2.00
CA ALA A 12 5.12 4.29 3.44
C ALA A 12 6.31 5.22 3.76
N GLU A 13 7.43 5.05 3.05
CA GLU A 13 8.62 5.90 3.17
C GLU A 13 8.32 7.35 2.75
N LEU A 14 7.67 7.55 1.60
CA LEU A 14 7.27 8.87 1.11
C LEU A 14 6.29 9.57 2.06
N ALA A 15 5.36 8.83 2.66
CA ALA A 15 4.39 9.33 3.63
C ALA A 15 4.97 9.47 5.06
N LYS A 16 6.23 9.06 5.28
CA LYS A 16 6.86 8.95 6.61
C LYS A 16 6.00 8.16 7.61
N LEU A 17 5.36 7.10 7.13
CA LEU A 17 4.55 6.19 7.94
C LEU A 17 5.41 4.98 8.32
N ALA A 18 5.57 4.77 9.63
CA ALA A 18 6.15 3.53 10.13
C ALA A 18 5.08 2.43 10.14
N LEU A 19 4.93 1.73 9.02
CA LEU A 19 3.99 0.62 8.88
C LEU A 19 4.67 -0.69 9.31
N THR A 20 3.98 -1.45 10.16
CA THR A 20 4.34 -2.84 10.48
C THR A 20 4.02 -3.77 9.31
N GLU A 21 4.62 -4.96 9.29
CA GLU A 21 4.39 -5.95 8.21
C GLU A 21 2.91 -6.32 8.03
N VAL A 22 2.14 -6.36 9.13
CA VAL A 22 0.70 -6.61 9.11
C VAL A 22 -0.06 -5.43 8.47
N GLU A 23 0.34 -4.21 8.80
CA GLU A 23 -0.26 -3.01 8.22
C GLU A 23 0.06 -2.89 6.73
N LYS A 24 1.29 -3.19 6.32
CA LYS A 24 1.68 -3.18 4.90
C LYS A 24 0.81 -4.11 4.05
N GLU A 25 0.54 -5.32 4.54
CA GLU A 25 -0.32 -6.28 3.82
C GLU A 25 -1.75 -5.73 3.67
N ARG A 26 -2.27 -5.12 4.74
CA ARG A 26 -3.61 -4.53 4.76
C ARG A 26 -3.70 -3.26 3.89
N PHE A 27 -2.69 -2.40 3.93
CA PHE A 27 -2.56 -1.23 3.08
C PHE A 27 -2.45 -1.61 1.61
N ARG A 28 -1.73 -2.70 1.28
CA ARG A 28 -1.64 -3.23 -0.07
C ARG A 28 -3.03 -3.54 -0.64
N GLU A 29 -3.85 -4.28 0.11
CA GLU A 29 -5.20 -4.64 -0.31
C GLU A 29 -6.11 -3.42 -0.45
N GLN A 30 -6.11 -2.54 0.55
CA GLN A 30 -6.95 -1.34 0.55
C GLN A 30 -6.58 -0.39 -0.59
N LEU A 31 -5.29 -0.11 -0.78
CA LEU A 31 -4.83 0.78 -1.86
C LEU A 31 -5.10 0.17 -3.24
N SER A 32 -4.95 -1.16 -3.38
CA SER A 32 -5.27 -1.85 -4.64
C SER A 32 -6.75 -1.71 -4.99
N ALA A 33 -7.65 -1.86 -4.01
CA ALA A 33 -9.08 -1.66 -4.19
C ALA A 33 -9.43 -0.21 -4.54
N VAL A 34 -8.77 0.77 -3.92
CA VAL A 34 -8.97 2.20 -4.23
C VAL A 34 -8.49 2.53 -5.64
N LEU A 35 -7.33 2.02 -6.06
CA LEU A 35 -6.81 2.20 -7.41
C LEU A 35 -7.71 1.56 -8.47
N GLU A 36 -8.31 0.42 -8.16
CA GLU A 36 -9.25 -0.25 -9.05
C GLU A 36 -10.59 0.50 -9.15
N TYR A 37 -11.05 1.11 -8.05
CA TYR A 37 -12.24 1.96 -8.08
C TYR A 37 -12.01 3.31 -8.80
N ALA A 38 -10.80 3.84 -8.72
CA ALA A 38 -10.45 5.14 -9.32
C ALA A 38 -10.12 5.06 -10.83
N ALA A 39 -9.90 3.85 -11.38
CA ALA A 39 -9.62 3.60 -12.78
C ALA A 39 -10.89 3.58 -13.63
#